data_AF-A0A927P6F5-F1
#
_entry.id   AF-A0A927P6F5-F1
#
_cell.length_a   1.000
_cell.length_b   1.000
_cell.length_c   1.000
_cell.angle_alpha   90.00
_cell.angle_beta   90.00
_cell.angle_gamma   90.00
#
_symmetry.space_group_name_H-M   'P 1'
#
loop_
_entity.id
_entity.type
_entity.pdbx_description
1 polymer ?
#
loop_
_entity_poly.entity_id
_entity_poly.type
_entity_poly.pdbx_seq_one_letter_code
_entity_poly.pdbx_strand_id
1 'polypeptide(L)'
;MEKATALNTRAGWQEEETARLLSAVRAANASGAPLRSVFESLSGDLGRKPNSIRNYYYTCLRRRPEGATLPVTPFETFTPEETHHLLRQVLMARGQGRSVRSCVMAMAQGSHSRMLRYQNKYRALLRTRPELIESVRQELAREGLPCPPPRLETADPAFCDPEDTAAARLMAQPCVAAMLEGIKELIRRAARAEDASTIQCALDRLKVQHDLQRLSWEKDYLALADCLEKLTTVLKEFFALERASQLPQMDLFQESILTLLPQAEQLLEESRNLN
;
A
#
# COMPACT_ATOMS: atom_id res chain seq x y z
N MET A 1 -13.58 -2.24 34.23
CA MET A 1 -13.57 -0.97 33.48
C MET A 1 -13.25 -1.28 32.03
N GLU A 2 -14.27 -1.60 31.24
CA GLU A 2 -14.14 -1.81 29.79
C GLU A 2 -14.03 -0.45 29.10
N LYS A 3 -12.88 -0.14 28.49
CA LYS A 3 -12.76 0.99 27.58
C LYS A 3 -13.31 0.56 26.23
N ALA A 4 -14.57 0.90 25.97
CA ALA A 4 -15.17 0.86 24.64
C ALA A 4 -14.40 1.83 23.73
N THR A 5 -13.52 1.31 22.88
CA THR A 5 -12.91 2.07 21.79
C THR A 5 -13.98 2.35 20.73
N ALA A 6 -14.59 3.54 20.83
CA ALA A 6 -15.47 4.07 19.79
C ALA A 6 -14.70 4.14 18.46
N LEU A 7 -15.04 3.25 17.53
CA LEU A 7 -14.54 3.24 16.16
C LEU A 7 -15.12 4.46 15.43
N ASN A 8 -14.46 5.60 15.61
CA ASN A 8 -14.79 6.83 14.92
C ASN A 8 -14.38 6.65 13.44
N THR A 9 -15.33 6.38 12.56
CA THR A 9 -15.14 6.47 11.10
C THR A 9 -15.00 7.95 10.72
N ARG A 10 -13.86 8.55 11.06
CA ARG A 10 -13.47 9.90 10.61
C ARG A 10 -13.22 9.84 9.10
N ALA A 11 -14.04 10.54 8.34
CA ALA A 11 -13.82 10.76 6.92
C ALA A 11 -12.66 11.77 6.75
N GLY A 12 -11.58 11.37 6.07
CA GLY A 12 -10.40 12.20 5.83
C GLY A 12 -9.23 11.95 6.79
N TRP A 13 -8.03 12.44 6.46
CA TRP A 13 -6.84 12.43 7.30
C TRP A 13 -6.51 13.86 7.68
N GLN A 14 -6.33 14.12 8.98
CA GLN A 14 -5.98 15.46 9.47
C GLN A 14 -4.49 15.73 9.28
N GLU A 15 -4.11 17.00 9.17
CA GLU A 15 -2.69 17.40 9.04
C GLU A 15 -1.87 16.95 10.25
N GLU A 16 -2.44 17.02 11.46
CA GLU A 16 -1.81 16.54 12.69
C GLU A 16 -1.55 15.03 12.67
N GLU A 17 -2.52 14.23 12.21
CA GLU A 17 -2.38 12.76 12.05
C GLU A 17 -1.28 12.44 11.03
N THR A 18 -1.17 13.26 9.98
CA THR A 18 -0.18 13.12 8.91
C THR A 18 1.22 13.47 9.40
N ALA A 19 1.37 14.59 10.10
CA ALA A 19 2.63 15.01 10.70
C ALA A 19 3.13 13.98 11.72
N ARG A 20 2.22 13.43 12.54
CA ARG A 20 2.54 12.38 13.52
C ARG A 20 3.01 11.09 12.85
N LEU A 21 2.32 10.65 11.80
CA LEU A 21 2.72 9.48 11.01
C LEU A 21 4.12 9.66 10.40
N LEU A 22 4.39 10.79 9.75
CA LEU A 22 5.69 11.06 9.13
C LEU A 22 6.82 11.18 10.17
N SER A 23 6.54 11.76 11.33
CA SER A 23 7.48 11.82 12.45
C SER A 23 7.84 10.42 12.97
N ALA A 24 6.85 9.57 13.21
CA ALA A 24 7.06 8.22 13.71
C ALA A 24 7.80 7.32 12.70
N VAL A 25 7.50 7.46 11.40
CA VAL A 25 8.24 6.77 10.33
C VAL A 25 9.72 7.22 10.29
N ARG A 26 10.00 8.52 10.45
CA ARG A 26 11.38 9.03 10.54
C ARG A 26 12.13 8.48 11.76
N ALA A 27 11.47 8.48 12.93
CA ALA A 27 12.05 7.94 14.15
C ALA A 27 12.36 6.44 14.04
N ALA A 28 11.45 5.67 13.41
CA ALA A 28 11.66 4.26 13.17
C ALA A 28 12.79 3.97 12.17
N ASN A 29 12.94 4.82 11.14
CA ASN A 29 14.06 4.70 10.23
C ASN A 29 15.41 4.99 10.92
N ALA A 30 15.44 5.97 11.82
CA ALA A 30 16.63 6.30 12.61
C ALA A 30 17.02 5.16 13.58
N SER A 31 16.02 4.48 14.18
CA SER A 31 16.23 3.37 15.10
C SER A 31 16.35 1.99 14.43
N GLY A 32 16.11 1.90 13.12
CA GLY A 32 16.10 0.63 12.38
C GLY A 32 14.88 -0.25 12.67
N ALA A 33 13.83 0.29 13.27
CA ALA A 33 12.61 -0.44 13.56
C ALA A 33 11.77 -0.69 12.30
N PRO A 34 11.14 -1.87 12.15
CA PRO A 34 10.34 -2.20 10.98
C PRO A 34 9.08 -1.33 10.90
N LEU A 35 8.74 -0.78 9.73
CA LEU A 35 7.56 0.07 9.53
C LEU A 35 6.25 -0.58 9.99
N ARG A 36 6.18 -1.92 9.96
CA ARG A 36 5.04 -2.66 10.51
C ARG A 36 4.79 -2.36 11.98
N SER A 37 5.82 -2.35 12.83
CA SER A 37 5.65 -2.06 14.26
C SER A 37 5.24 -0.61 14.49
N VAL A 38 5.68 0.30 13.62
CA VAL A 38 5.27 1.71 13.62
C VAL A 38 3.78 1.85 13.34
N PHE A 39 3.26 1.17 12.31
CA PHE A 39 1.83 1.23 11.98
C PHE A 39 0.97 0.57 13.05
N GLU A 40 1.47 -0.47 13.71
CA GLU A 40 0.81 -1.11 14.85
C GLU A 40 0.80 -0.18 16.07
N SER A 41 1.93 0.46 16.40
CA SER A 41 2.03 1.43 17.51
C SER A 41 1.14 2.65 17.29
N LEU A 42 1.14 3.21 16.09
CA LEU A 42 0.32 4.38 15.74
C LEU A 42 -1.17 4.07 15.72
N SER A 43 -1.56 2.80 15.71
CA SER A 43 -2.97 2.41 15.73
C SER A 43 -3.66 2.84 17.02
N GLY A 44 -2.96 2.73 18.16
CA GLY A 44 -3.47 3.18 19.46
C GLY A 44 -3.57 4.70 19.52
N ASP A 45 -2.49 5.38 19.13
CA ASP A 45 -2.38 6.85 19.18
C ASP A 45 -3.39 7.57 18.27
N LEU A 46 -3.55 7.08 17.04
CA LEU A 46 -4.41 7.72 16.03
C LEU A 46 -5.84 7.17 16.03
N GLY A 47 -6.11 6.10 16.79
CA GLY A 47 -7.41 5.41 16.79
C GLY A 47 -7.78 4.81 15.41
N ARG A 48 -6.81 4.63 14.51
CA ARG A 48 -7.00 4.08 13.16
C ARG A 48 -6.43 2.68 13.06
N LYS A 49 -7.01 1.84 12.22
CA LYS A 49 -6.50 0.48 11.98
C LYS A 49 -5.08 0.55 11.36
N PRO A 50 -4.13 -0.34 11.73
CA PRO A 50 -2.76 -0.33 11.19
C PRO A 50 -2.72 -0.37 9.66
N ASN A 51 -3.62 -1.14 9.05
CA ASN A 51 -3.72 -1.25 7.59
C ASN A 51 -4.20 0.05 6.92
N SER A 52 -5.03 0.84 7.61
CA SER A 52 -5.47 2.16 7.13
C SER A 52 -4.29 3.14 7.15
N ILE A 53 -3.52 3.13 8.24
CA ILE A 53 -2.31 3.95 8.41
C ILE A 53 -1.27 3.62 7.33
N ARG A 54 -0.99 2.33 7.13
CA ARG A 54 -0.10 1.85 6.07
C ARG A 54 -0.57 2.30 4.69
N ASN A 55 -1.85 2.12 4.37
CA ASN A 55 -2.38 2.49 3.05
C ASN A 55 -2.32 4.00 2.82
N TYR A 56 -2.56 4.81 3.86
CA TYR A 56 -2.44 6.25 3.76
C TYR A 56 -1.00 6.70 3.57
N TYR A 57 -0.05 6.13 4.33
CA TYR A 57 1.38 6.37 4.15
C TYR A 57 1.82 6.17 2.69
N TYR A 58 1.46 5.04 2.07
CA TYR A 58 1.77 4.80 0.66
C TYR A 58 0.97 5.69 -0.30
N THR A 59 -0.18 6.21 0.10
CA THR A 59 -0.94 7.19 -0.70
C THR A 59 -0.25 8.55 -0.68
N CYS A 60 0.27 9.01 0.46
CA CYS A 60 1.10 10.22 0.56
C CYS A 60 2.36 10.10 -0.30
N LEU A 61 3.01 8.94 -0.29
CA LEU A 61 4.19 8.67 -1.11
C LEU A 61 3.88 8.74 -2.63
N ARG A 62 2.68 8.36 -3.04
CA ARG A 62 2.23 8.35 -4.45
C ARG A 62 1.73 9.70 -4.96
N ARG A 63 1.43 10.67 -4.09
CA ARG A 63 0.80 11.96 -4.46
C ARG A 63 1.79 13.09 -4.78
N ARG A 64 3.11 12.85 -4.79
CA ARG A 64 4.09 13.90 -5.12
C ARG A 64 4.26 14.12 -6.64
N PRO A 65 4.52 15.35 -7.12
CA PRO A 65 4.40 15.71 -8.54
C PRO A 65 5.59 15.31 -9.42
N GLU A 66 6.77 15.05 -8.87
CA GLU A 66 7.99 14.89 -9.68
C GLU A 66 8.54 13.47 -9.58
N GLY A 67 8.56 12.73 -10.70
CA GLY A 67 9.30 11.46 -10.80
C GLY A 67 8.50 10.16 -10.59
N ALA A 68 7.21 10.19 -10.93
CA ALA A 68 6.50 9.11 -11.61
C ALA A 68 5.05 9.55 -11.74
N THR A 69 4.70 10.20 -12.84
CA THR A 69 3.38 9.95 -13.45
C THR A 69 3.36 8.49 -13.92
N LEU A 70 3.45 7.54 -12.97
CA LEU A 70 2.63 6.35 -13.11
C LEU A 70 1.23 6.95 -13.15
N PRO A 71 0.52 6.88 -14.28
CA PRO A 71 -0.84 7.39 -14.34
C PRO A 71 -1.52 6.84 -13.11
N VAL A 72 -2.05 7.73 -12.27
CA VAL A 72 -3.06 7.34 -11.31
C VAL A 72 -4.18 6.84 -12.21
N THR A 73 -4.10 5.56 -12.56
CA THR A 73 -5.28 4.81 -12.95
C THR A 73 -6.18 5.05 -11.76
N PRO A 74 -7.30 5.77 -11.96
CA PRO A 74 -8.25 6.01 -10.90
C PRO A 74 -8.46 4.69 -10.16
N PHE A 75 -8.72 4.73 -8.87
CA PHE A 75 -9.14 3.51 -8.18
C PHE A 75 -10.42 3.03 -8.87
N GLU A 76 -10.25 2.14 -9.84
CA GLU A 76 -11.33 1.60 -10.64
C GLU A 76 -12.13 0.74 -9.68
N THR A 77 -13.30 1.22 -9.32
CA THR A 77 -14.26 0.38 -8.64
C THR A 77 -14.71 -0.67 -9.63
N PHE A 78 -14.82 -1.90 -9.16
CA PHE A 78 -15.41 -2.95 -9.99
C PHE A 78 -16.83 -2.57 -10.31
N THR A 79 -17.16 -2.47 -11.59
CA THR A 79 -18.55 -2.32 -12.01
C THR A 79 -19.35 -3.59 -11.64
N PRO A 80 -20.68 -3.52 -11.58
CA PRO A 80 -21.52 -4.71 -11.41
C PRO A 80 -21.22 -5.79 -12.46
N GLU A 81 -21.00 -5.40 -13.70
CA GLU A 81 -20.71 -6.28 -14.85
C GLU A 81 -19.33 -6.93 -14.69
N GLU A 82 -18.31 -6.16 -14.33
CA GLU A 82 -16.97 -6.71 -14.06
C GLU A 82 -16.98 -7.67 -12.86
N THR A 83 -17.76 -7.33 -11.84
CA THR A 83 -17.96 -8.18 -10.66
C THR A 83 -18.60 -9.51 -11.05
N HIS A 84 -19.64 -9.45 -11.87
CA HIS A 84 -20.36 -10.61 -12.39
C HIS A 84 -19.46 -11.48 -13.28
N HIS A 85 -18.75 -10.87 -14.22
CA HIS A 85 -17.81 -11.54 -15.11
C HIS A 85 -16.70 -12.25 -14.32
N LEU A 86 -16.10 -11.58 -13.34
CA LEU A 86 -15.10 -12.17 -12.46
C LEU A 86 -15.66 -13.41 -11.75
N LEU A 87 -16.84 -13.28 -11.16
CA LEU A 87 -17.46 -14.37 -10.40
C LEU A 87 -17.77 -15.57 -11.29
N ARG A 88 -18.35 -15.31 -12.47
CA ARG A 88 -18.66 -16.31 -13.48
C ARG A 88 -17.42 -17.08 -13.93
N GLN A 89 -16.35 -16.38 -14.30
CA GLN A 89 -15.10 -17.00 -14.72
C GLN A 89 -14.45 -17.84 -13.61
N VAL A 90 -14.43 -17.33 -12.38
CA VAL A 90 -13.86 -18.05 -11.25
C VAL A 90 -14.67 -19.30 -10.91
N LEU A 91 -16.00 -19.22 -10.91
CA LEU A 91 -16.87 -20.39 -10.69
C LEU A 91 -16.70 -21.42 -11.82
N MET A 92 -16.68 -21.01 -13.08
CA MET A 92 -16.42 -21.90 -14.20
C MET A 92 -15.07 -22.62 -14.09
N ALA A 93 -14.01 -21.86 -13.84
CA ALA A 93 -12.67 -22.41 -13.68
C ALA A 93 -12.60 -23.41 -12.51
N ARG A 94 -13.29 -23.12 -11.41
CA ARG A 94 -13.37 -24.05 -10.27
C ARG A 94 -14.15 -25.32 -10.60
N GLY A 95 -15.22 -25.24 -11.39
CA GLY A 95 -15.97 -26.41 -11.85
C GLY A 95 -15.12 -27.32 -12.74
N GLN A 96 -14.13 -26.75 -13.42
CA GLN A 96 -13.11 -27.46 -14.22
C GLN A 96 -11.90 -27.93 -13.40
N GLY A 97 -11.92 -27.81 -12.06
CA GLY A 97 -10.81 -28.20 -11.20
C GLY A 97 -9.61 -27.25 -11.19
N ARG A 98 -9.72 -26.07 -11.81
CA ARG A 98 -8.63 -25.07 -11.82
C ARG A 98 -8.63 -24.24 -10.54
N SER A 99 -7.43 -23.87 -10.08
CA SER A 99 -7.29 -23.01 -8.90
C SER A 99 -7.74 -21.57 -9.20
N VAL A 100 -8.35 -20.93 -8.20
CA VAL A 100 -8.76 -19.52 -8.29
C VAL A 100 -7.57 -18.64 -8.70
N ARG A 101 -6.38 -18.88 -8.13
CA ARG A 101 -5.17 -18.11 -8.43
C ARG A 101 -4.75 -18.24 -9.90
N SER A 102 -4.80 -19.45 -10.47
CA SER A 102 -4.52 -19.67 -11.90
C SER A 102 -5.53 -18.93 -12.78
N CYS A 103 -6.82 -19.00 -12.46
CA CYS A 103 -7.89 -18.30 -13.17
C CYS A 103 -7.68 -16.78 -13.14
N VAL A 104 -7.53 -16.18 -11.96
CA VAL A 104 -7.37 -14.72 -11.85
C VAL A 104 -6.05 -14.21 -12.44
N MET A 105 -5.00 -15.03 -12.46
CA MET A 105 -3.74 -14.70 -13.11
C MET A 105 -3.88 -14.69 -14.64
N ALA A 106 -4.63 -15.65 -15.20
CA ALA A 106 -4.96 -15.67 -16.63
C ALA A 106 -5.85 -14.48 -17.01
N MET A 107 -6.89 -14.17 -16.22
CA MET A 107 -7.74 -12.98 -16.41
C MET A 107 -6.95 -11.68 -16.33
N ALA A 108 -5.94 -11.62 -15.47
CA ALA A 108 -5.09 -10.46 -15.30
C ALA A 108 -4.03 -10.30 -16.40
N GLN A 109 -3.96 -11.23 -17.37
CA GLN A 109 -3.00 -11.22 -18.48
C GLN A 109 -1.56 -11.02 -18.00
N GLY A 110 -1.19 -11.67 -16.89
CA GLY A 110 0.14 -11.58 -16.31
C GLY A 110 0.37 -10.41 -15.34
N SER A 111 -0.54 -9.44 -15.24
CA SER A 111 -0.40 -8.33 -14.30
C SER A 111 -0.67 -8.75 -12.85
N HIS A 112 0.39 -8.81 -12.03
CA HIS A 112 0.27 -9.22 -10.63
C HIS A 112 -0.65 -8.31 -9.81
N SER A 113 -0.58 -7.00 -10.04
CA SER A 113 -1.43 -6.01 -9.37
C SER A 113 -2.92 -6.21 -9.70
N ARG A 114 -3.25 -6.49 -10.96
CA ARG A 114 -4.63 -6.76 -11.40
C ARG A 114 -5.13 -8.10 -10.87
N MET A 115 -4.28 -9.13 -10.86
CA MET A 115 -4.58 -10.44 -10.27
C MET A 115 -4.93 -10.33 -8.78
N LEU A 116 -4.16 -9.56 -8.00
CA LEU A 116 -4.45 -9.33 -6.59
C LEU A 116 -5.78 -8.59 -6.39
N ARG A 117 -6.13 -7.63 -7.27
CA ARG A 117 -7.44 -6.96 -7.24
C ARG A 117 -8.58 -7.94 -7.46
N TYR A 118 -8.48 -8.81 -8.48
CA TYR A 118 -9.47 -9.88 -8.73
C TYR A 118 -9.59 -10.84 -7.55
N GLN A 119 -8.46 -11.27 -6.98
CA GLN A 119 -8.46 -12.18 -5.85
C GLN A 119 -9.13 -11.57 -4.61
N ASN A 120 -8.80 -10.30 -4.29
CA ASN A 120 -9.40 -9.57 -3.17
C ASN A 120 -10.90 -9.32 -3.39
N LYS A 121 -11.30 -8.96 -4.61
CA LYS A 121 -12.70 -8.77 -4.96
C LYS A 121 -13.48 -10.07 -4.80
N TYR A 122 -12.99 -11.19 -5.32
CA TYR A 122 -13.64 -12.50 -5.16
C TYR A 122 -13.80 -12.88 -3.68
N ARG A 123 -12.75 -12.72 -2.87
CA ARG A 123 -12.81 -12.95 -1.42
C ARG A 123 -13.87 -12.08 -0.73
N ALA A 124 -13.97 -10.81 -1.11
CA ALA A 124 -15.00 -9.92 -0.57
C ALA A 124 -16.40 -10.39 -0.93
N LEU A 125 -16.64 -10.79 -2.19
CA LEU A 125 -17.95 -11.30 -2.65
C LEU A 125 -18.38 -12.55 -1.89
N LEU A 126 -17.47 -13.50 -1.66
CA LEU A 126 -17.74 -14.70 -0.85
C LEU A 126 -18.28 -14.35 0.53
N ARG A 127 -17.81 -13.26 1.14
CA ARG A 127 -18.21 -12.84 2.48
C ARG A 127 -19.46 -11.97 2.50
N THR A 128 -19.65 -11.11 1.50
CA THR A 128 -20.64 -10.02 1.57
C THR A 128 -21.84 -10.18 0.64
N ARG A 129 -21.79 -11.07 -0.36
CA ARG A 129 -22.84 -11.20 -1.39
C ARG A 129 -23.09 -12.66 -1.80
N PRO A 130 -23.58 -13.52 -0.88
CA PRO A 130 -23.91 -14.91 -1.20
C PRO A 130 -25.01 -15.03 -2.26
N GLU A 131 -26.03 -14.19 -2.21
CA GLU A 131 -27.12 -14.14 -3.20
C GLU A 131 -26.61 -13.97 -4.64
N LEU A 132 -25.59 -13.12 -4.87
CA LEU A 132 -25.00 -12.94 -6.20
C LEU A 132 -24.24 -14.20 -6.67
N ILE A 133 -23.65 -14.94 -5.74
CA ILE A 133 -22.96 -16.20 -6.06
C ILE A 133 -23.96 -17.26 -6.48
N GLU A 134 -25.10 -17.31 -5.79
CA GLU A 134 -26.21 -18.20 -6.13
C GLU A 134 -26.79 -17.87 -7.51
N SER A 135 -27.04 -16.59 -7.81
CA SER A 135 -27.59 -16.18 -9.10
C SER A 135 -26.67 -16.58 -10.26
N VAL A 136 -25.35 -16.35 -10.13
CA VAL A 136 -24.37 -16.75 -11.15
C VAL A 136 -24.29 -18.27 -11.28
N ARG A 137 -24.40 -19.02 -10.18
CA ARG A 137 -24.44 -20.49 -10.24
C ARG A 137 -25.67 -20.99 -11.02
N GLN A 138 -26.84 -20.39 -10.78
CA GLN A 138 -28.06 -20.74 -11.49
C GLN A 138 -27.96 -20.40 -12.98
N GLU A 139 -27.35 -19.27 -13.33
CA GLU A 139 -27.06 -18.90 -14.71
C GLU A 139 -26.17 -19.94 -15.39
N LEU A 140 -25.04 -20.29 -14.77
CA LEU A 140 -24.14 -21.33 -15.28
C LEU A 140 -24.83 -22.69 -15.43
N ALA A 141 -25.69 -23.05 -14.47
CA ALA A 141 -26.46 -24.28 -14.53
C ALA A 141 -27.47 -24.29 -15.70
N ARG A 142 -28.17 -23.17 -15.95
CA ARG A 142 -29.08 -23.02 -17.11
C ARG A 142 -28.35 -23.14 -18.43
N GLU A 143 -27.11 -22.67 -18.49
CA GLU A 143 -26.27 -22.76 -19.68
C GLU A 143 -25.52 -24.09 -19.81
N GLY A 144 -25.66 -25.00 -18.85
CA GLY A 144 -24.95 -26.29 -18.85
C GLY A 144 -23.43 -26.15 -18.67
N LEU A 145 -22.97 -25.02 -18.13
CA LEU A 145 -21.55 -24.75 -17.91
C LEU A 145 -21.07 -25.32 -16.57
N PRO A 146 -19.80 -25.74 -16.48
CA PRO A 146 -19.25 -26.31 -15.26
C PRO A 146 -19.31 -25.28 -14.14
N CYS A 147 -19.85 -25.64 -12.99
CA CYS A 147 -19.83 -24.82 -11.79
C CYS A 147 -19.60 -25.74 -10.58
N PRO A 148 -18.75 -25.36 -9.61
CA PRO A 148 -18.58 -26.16 -8.41
C PRO A 148 -19.92 -26.25 -7.67
N PRO A 149 -20.18 -27.37 -6.98
CA PRO A 149 -21.32 -27.47 -6.08
C PRO A 149 -21.23 -26.38 -5.00
N PRO A 150 -22.37 -25.94 -4.43
CA PRO A 150 -22.37 -25.05 -3.28
C PRO A 150 -21.40 -25.59 -2.24
N ARG A 151 -20.51 -24.71 -1.77
CA ARG A 151 -19.54 -25.07 -0.74
C ARG A 151 -20.36 -25.43 0.51
N LEU A 152 -20.39 -26.70 0.89
CA LEU A 152 -20.75 -27.10 2.24
C LEU A 152 -19.73 -26.39 3.16
N GLU A 153 -20.19 -25.40 3.92
CA GLU A 153 -19.33 -24.66 4.87
C GLU A 153 -18.94 -25.50 6.08
N THR A 154 -19.44 -26.72 6.20
CA THR A 154 -18.77 -27.74 7.00
C THR A 154 -17.53 -28.16 6.24
N ALA A 155 -16.35 -27.74 6.71
CA ALA A 155 -15.18 -28.61 6.61
C ALA A 155 -15.70 -30.00 6.98
N ASP A 156 -15.68 -30.93 6.02
CA ASP A 156 -16.13 -32.28 6.28
C ASP A 156 -15.28 -32.78 7.46
N PRO A 157 -15.88 -33.02 8.65
CA PRO A 157 -15.13 -33.53 9.78
C PRO A 157 -14.44 -34.86 9.41
N ALA A 158 -14.89 -35.54 8.35
CA ALA A 158 -14.26 -36.75 7.83
C ALA A 158 -12.82 -36.56 7.29
N PHE A 159 -12.33 -35.33 7.07
CA PHE A 159 -10.89 -35.14 6.76
C PHE A 159 -10.00 -35.22 8.01
N CYS A 160 -10.59 -35.12 9.19
CA CYS A 160 -9.95 -35.37 10.48
C CYS A 160 -10.93 -36.13 11.36
N ASP A 161 -11.29 -37.36 10.98
CA ASP A 161 -11.97 -38.24 11.92
C ASP A 161 -10.95 -38.58 13.03
N PRO A 162 -11.15 -38.14 14.29
CA PRO A 162 -10.22 -38.42 15.38
C PRO A 162 -10.08 -39.93 15.66
N GLU A 163 -10.95 -40.76 15.09
CA GLU A 163 -10.90 -42.22 15.13
C GLU A 163 -10.45 -42.87 13.81
N ASP A 164 -9.88 -42.11 12.86
CA ASP A 164 -9.30 -42.69 11.63
C ASP A 164 -8.05 -43.51 11.98
N THR A 165 -8.32 -44.73 12.45
CA THR A 165 -7.33 -45.73 12.84
C THR A 165 -6.45 -46.12 11.65
N ALA A 166 -6.88 -45.90 10.41
CA ALA A 166 -6.05 -46.14 9.23
C ALA A 166 -5.00 -45.03 9.06
N ALA A 167 -5.39 -43.76 9.17
CA ALA A 167 -4.45 -42.64 9.17
C ALA A 167 -3.49 -42.71 10.38
N ALA A 168 -3.99 -43.04 11.57
CA ALA A 168 -3.15 -43.22 12.76
C ALA A 168 -2.16 -44.39 12.60
N ARG A 169 -2.58 -45.53 12.04
CA ARG A 169 -1.68 -46.66 11.72
C ARG A 169 -0.65 -46.29 10.67
N LEU A 170 -1.03 -45.51 9.65
CA LEU A 170 -0.12 -45.04 8.61
C LEU A 170 0.92 -44.06 9.18
N MET A 171 0.49 -43.11 10.02
CA MET A 171 1.38 -42.17 10.71
C MET A 171 2.30 -42.87 11.73
N ALA A 172 1.85 -43.99 12.31
CA ALA A 172 2.66 -44.83 13.19
C ALA A 172 3.70 -45.67 12.41
N GLN A 173 3.63 -45.75 11.08
CA GLN A 173 4.66 -46.45 10.31
C GLN A 173 5.98 -45.67 10.38
N PRO A 174 7.11 -46.34 10.67
CA PRO A 174 8.41 -45.69 10.84
C PRO A 174 8.89 -44.98 9.57
N CYS A 175 8.54 -45.49 8.39
CA CYS A 175 8.85 -44.85 7.12
C CYS A 175 8.13 -43.51 6.93
N VAL A 176 6.85 -43.42 7.33
CA VAL A 176 6.04 -42.20 7.23
C VAL A 176 6.52 -41.16 8.25
N ALA A 177 6.82 -41.59 9.48
CA ALA A 177 7.40 -40.72 10.49
C ALA A 177 8.75 -40.13 10.06
N ALA A 178 9.64 -40.96 9.48
CA ALA A 178 10.93 -40.51 8.96
C ALA A 178 10.76 -39.52 7.78
N MET A 179 9.82 -39.79 6.87
CA MET A 179 9.50 -38.88 5.77
C MET A 179 8.99 -37.52 6.26
N LEU A 180 8.09 -37.53 7.24
CA LEU A 180 7.55 -36.30 7.83
C LEU A 180 8.62 -35.50 8.56
N GLU A 181 9.56 -36.14 9.25
CA GLU A 181 10.71 -35.42 9.81
C GLU A 181 11.65 -34.85 8.75
N GLY A 182 11.86 -35.57 7.64
CA GLY A 182 12.57 -35.04 6.49
C GLY A 182 11.90 -33.78 5.92
N ILE A 183 10.57 -33.80 5.78
CA ILE A 183 9.80 -32.64 5.31
C ILE A 183 9.86 -31.49 6.32
N LYS A 184 9.73 -31.75 7.63
CA LYS A 184 9.89 -30.73 8.67
C LYS A 184 11.27 -30.08 8.60
N GLU A 185 12.32 -30.87 8.39
CA GLU A 185 13.68 -30.35 8.26
C GLU A 185 13.88 -29.52 6.99
N LEU A 186 13.31 -29.94 5.86
CA LEU A 186 13.32 -29.15 4.62
C LEU A 186 12.57 -27.83 4.78
N ILE A 187 11.43 -27.82 5.48
CA ILE A 187 10.69 -26.59 5.82
C ILE A 187 11.54 -25.69 6.73
N ARG A 188 12.19 -26.25 7.76
CA ARG A 188 13.10 -25.49 8.63
C ARG A 188 14.28 -24.91 7.86
N ARG A 189 14.85 -25.64 6.89
CA ARG A 189 15.92 -25.14 6.02
C ARG A 189 15.44 -24.05 5.06
N ALA A 190 14.26 -24.20 4.49
CA ALA A 190 13.63 -23.17 3.66
C ALA A 190 13.28 -21.91 4.47
N ALA A 191 12.89 -22.08 5.74
CA ALA A 191 12.72 -20.97 6.68
C ALA A 191 14.07 -20.33 7.03
N ARG A 192 15.13 -21.12 7.28
CA ARG A 192 16.50 -20.61 7.53
C ARG A 192 17.15 -19.94 6.31
N ALA A 193 16.66 -20.18 5.10
CA ALA A 193 16.98 -19.36 3.93
C ALA A 193 16.41 -17.92 4.04
N GLU A 194 15.89 -17.55 5.21
CA GLU A 194 15.69 -16.21 5.78
C GLU A 194 16.83 -15.20 5.57
N ASP A 195 18.01 -15.59 5.09
CA ASP A 195 19.00 -14.64 4.54
C ASP A 195 18.36 -13.74 3.45
N ALA A 196 17.42 -14.27 2.65
CA ALA A 196 16.66 -13.47 1.70
C ALA A 196 15.74 -12.43 2.37
N SER A 197 15.20 -12.74 3.56
CA SER A 197 14.41 -11.82 4.38
C SER A 197 15.29 -10.72 4.99
N THR A 198 16.49 -11.06 5.45
CA THR A 198 17.45 -10.09 5.99
C THR A 198 17.99 -9.17 4.90
N ILE A 199 18.33 -9.72 3.72
CA ILE A 199 18.73 -8.94 2.53
C ILE A 199 17.56 -8.05 2.06
N GLN A 200 16.34 -8.56 2.05
CA GLN A 200 15.15 -7.76 1.71
C GLN A 200 14.93 -6.63 2.73
N CYS A 201 15.13 -6.87 4.01
CA CYS A 201 15.03 -5.85 5.05
C CYS A 201 16.11 -4.76 4.89
N ALA A 202 17.34 -5.15 4.53
CA ALA A 202 18.42 -4.20 4.22
C ALA A 202 18.13 -3.38 2.95
N LEU A 203 17.56 -4.01 1.91
CA LEU A 203 17.12 -3.33 0.69
C LEU A 203 15.97 -2.36 0.97
N ASP A 204 14.98 -2.78 1.77
CA ASP A 204 13.86 -1.94 2.17
C ASP A 204 14.37 -0.74 2.99
N ARG A 205 15.36 -0.94 3.86
CA ARG A 205 16.01 0.14 4.63
C ARG A 205 16.73 1.14 3.72
N LEU A 206 17.56 0.65 2.80
CA LEU A 206 18.26 1.50 1.84
C LEU A 206 17.28 2.31 0.99
N LYS A 207 16.18 1.68 0.58
CA LYS A 207 15.11 2.34 -0.17
C LYS A 207 14.43 3.43 0.64
N VAL A 208 14.13 3.19 1.91
CA VAL A 208 13.55 4.22 2.80
C VAL A 208 14.54 5.36 3.03
N GLN A 209 15.83 5.09 3.22
CA GLN A 209 16.85 6.13 3.38
C GLN A 209 16.94 7.00 2.13
N HIS A 210 17.02 6.38 0.95
CA HIS A 210 17.01 7.07 -0.32
C HIS A 210 15.73 7.91 -0.50
N ASP A 211 14.56 7.34 -0.20
CA ASP A 211 13.29 8.05 -0.28
C ASP A 211 13.31 9.27 0.66
N LEU A 212 13.75 9.14 1.90
CA LEU A 212 13.80 10.27 2.84
C LEU A 212 14.78 11.37 2.42
N GLN A 213 15.96 11.01 1.91
CA GLN A 213 16.92 11.98 1.37
C GLN A 213 16.33 12.73 0.19
N ARG A 214 15.68 11.99 -0.72
CA ARG A 214 14.96 12.58 -1.85
C ARG A 214 13.84 13.51 -1.38
N LEU A 215 13.03 13.12 -0.38
CA LEU A 215 11.96 13.97 0.14
C LEU A 215 12.50 15.27 0.78
N SER A 216 13.67 15.20 1.43
CA SER A 216 14.37 16.36 1.99
C SER A 216 14.85 17.29 0.88
N TRP A 217 15.58 16.74 -0.09
CA TRP A 217 16.07 17.50 -1.23
C TRP A 217 14.93 18.17 -2.01
N GLU A 218 13.82 17.47 -2.23
CA GLU A 218 12.63 18.03 -2.90
C GLU A 218 12.01 19.19 -2.09
N LYS A 219 12.00 19.10 -0.75
CA LYS A 219 11.49 20.19 0.09
C LYS A 219 12.37 21.43 -0.06
N ASP A 220 13.68 21.24 -0.01
CA ASP A 220 14.65 22.34 -0.09
C ASP A 220 14.65 22.95 -1.50
N TYR A 221 14.53 22.12 -2.54
CA TYR A 221 14.34 22.56 -3.93
C TYR A 221 13.06 23.38 -4.13
N LEU A 222 11.92 22.90 -3.62
CA LEU A 222 10.65 23.63 -3.74
C LEU A 222 10.68 24.97 -2.99
N ALA A 223 11.30 25.02 -1.81
CA ALA A 223 11.48 26.25 -1.06
C ALA A 223 12.35 27.27 -1.82
N LEU A 224 13.44 26.80 -2.44
CA LEU A 224 14.29 27.64 -3.27
C LEU A 224 13.57 28.14 -4.53
N ALA A 225 12.83 27.25 -5.20
CA ALA A 225 12.07 27.60 -6.40
C ALA A 225 11.00 28.67 -6.11
N ASP A 226 10.23 28.52 -5.02
CA ASP A 226 9.23 29.51 -4.58
C ASP A 226 9.89 30.85 -4.22
N CYS A 227 11.05 30.83 -3.55
CA CYS A 227 11.80 32.05 -3.24
C CYS A 227 12.29 32.79 -4.50
N LEU A 228 12.81 32.04 -5.48
CA LEU A 228 13.25 32.59 -6.76
C LEU A 228 12.08 33.11 -7.61
N GLU A 229 10.93 32.44 -7.56
CA GLU A 229 9.71 32.90 -8.22
C GLU A 229 9.20 34.21 -7.63
N LYS A 230 9.20 34.34 -6.30
CA LYS A 230 8.89 35.60 -5.61
C LYS A 230 9.84 36.73 -5.99
N LEU A 231 11.16 36.47 -5.98
CA LEU A 231 12.16 37.45 -6.43
C LEU A 231 11.93 37.89 -7.88
N THR A 232 11.67 36.92 -8.77
CA THR A 232 11.40 37.18 -10.18
C THR A 232 10.12 38.00 -10.36
N THR A 233 9.10 37.75 -9.55
CA THR A 233 7.82 38.48 -9.57
C THR A 233 8.02 39.92 -9.15
N VAL A 234 8.71 40.17 -8.04
CA VAL A 234 9.03 41.53 -7.56
C VAL A 234 9.82 42.32 -8.61
N LEU A 235 10.81 41.69 -9.26
CA LEU A 235 11.56 42.31 -10.35
C LEU A 235 10.66 42.66 -11.54
N LYS A 236 9.83 41.70 -12.00
CA LYS A 236 8.93 41.90 -13.14
C LYS A 236 7.91 43.00 -12.86
N GLU A 237 7.30 43.02 -11.68
CA GLU A 237 6.32 44.03 -11.29
C GLU A 237 6.95 45.42 -11.26
N PHE A 238 8.15 45.57 -10.66
CA PHE A 238 8.84 46.85 -10.62
C PHE A 238 9.24 47.35 -12.02
N PHE A 239 9.79 46.49 -12.87
CA PHE A 239 10.17 46.87 -14.23
C PHE A 239 8.97 47.09 -15.17
N ALA A 240 7.80 46.53 -14.86
CA ALA A 240 6.56 46.77 -15.59
C ALA A 240 5.93 48.14 -15.27
N LEU A 241 6.33 48.81 -14.18
CA LEU A 241 5.84 50.15 -13.85
C LEU A 241 6.32 51.19 -14.88
N GLU A 242 5.48 52.19 -15.14
CA GLU A 242 5.89 53.38 -15.88
C GLU A 242 7.02 54.12 -15.15
N ARG A 243 7.96 54.73 -15.89
CA ARG A 243 9.14 55.41 -15.29
C ARG A 243 8.79 56.44 -14.21
N ALA A 244 7.65 57.13 -14.35
CA ALA A 244 7.20 58.12 -13.36
C ALA A 244 6.81 57.48 -12.01
N SER A 245 6.40 56.21 -12.03
CA SER A 245 5.94 55.45 -10.86
C SER A 245 7.03 54.56 -10.24
N GLN A 246 8.18 54.41 -10.90
CA GLN A 246 9.30 53.62 -10.39
C GLN A 246 10.02 54.30 -9.20
N LEU A 247 10.25 55.62 -9.27
CA LEU A 247 10.95 56.34 -8.20
C LEU A 247 10.19 56.31 -6.87
N PRO A 248 8.85 56.53 -6.83
CA PRO A 248 8.07 56.45 -5.59
C PRO A 248 7.95 55.03 -5.01
N GLN A 249 8.09 53.99 -5.85
CA GLN A 249 8.00 52.58 -5.45
C GLN A 249 9.38 51.98 -5.09
N MET A 250 10.46 52.76 -5.23
CA MET A 250 11.84 52.30 -5.07
C MET A 250 12.11 51.74 -3.67
N ASP A 251 11.60 52.40 -2.64
CA ASP A 251 11.83 52.00 -1.24
C ASP A 251 11.15 50.66 -0.92
N LEU A 252 9.89 50.48 -1.36
CA LEU A 252 9.15 49.22 -1.20
C LEU A 252 9.79 48.07 -1.98
N PHE A 253 10.30 48.36 -3.18
CA PHE A 253 11.06 47.40 -3.97
C PHE A 253 12.35 46.99 -3.25
N GLN A 254 13.11 47.94 -2.71
CA GLN A 254 14.33 47.66 -1.95
C GLN A 254 14.05 46.83 -0.70
N GLU A 255 13.03 47.16 0.09
CA GLU A 255 12.62 46.37 1.26
C GLU A 255 12.25 44.92 0.89
N SER A 256 11.54 44.74 -0.22
CA SER A 256 11.13 43.42 -0.72
C SER A 256 12.35 42.58 -1.16
N ILE A 257 13.31 43.19 -1.87
CA ILE A 257 14.54 42.52 -2.28
C ILE A 257 15.42 42.20 -1.07
N LEU A 258 15.62 43.15 -0.15
CA LEU A 258 16.42 42.96 1.07
C LEU A 258 15.85 41.88 2.00
N THR A 259 14.55 41.58 1.89
CA THR A 259 13.92 40.49 2.64
C THR A 259 14.10 39.13 1.96
N LEU A 260 13.96 39.07 0.64
CA LEU A 260 13.94 37.82 -0.12
C LEU A 260 15.35 37.32 -0.49
N LEU A 261 16.31 38.22 -0.74
CA LEU A 261 17.67 37.85 -1.13
C LEU A 261 18.38 37.00 -0.04
N PRO A 262 18.37 37.39 1.24
CA PRO A 262 19.02 36.61 2.30
C PRO A 262 18.37 35.24 2.51
N GLN A 263 17.05 35.13 2.30
CA GLN A 263 16.33 33.86 2.37
C GLN A 263 16.77 32.89 1.27
N ALA A 264 16.96 33.41 0.04
CA ALA A 264 17.48 32.63 -1.06
C ALA A 264 18.94 32.18 -0.82
N GLU A 265 19.78 33.07 -0.30
CA GLU A 265 21.18 32.77 0.07
C GLU A 265 21.25 31.68 1.14
N GLN A 266 20.43 31.78 2.19
CA GLN A 266 20.37 30.78 3.25
C GLN A 266 19.95 29.39 2.71
N LEU A 267 18.91 29.33 1.88
CA LEU A 267 18.45 28.07 1.27
C LEU A 267 19.54 27.45 0.35
N LEU A 268 20.32 28.28 -0.35
CA LEU A 268 21.45 27.83 -1.16
C LEU A 268 22.61 27.29 -0.30
N GLU A 269 22.94 27.94 0.81
CA GLU A 269 23.96 27.47 1.75
C GLU A 269 23.57 26.16 2.43
N GLU A 270 22.32 26.06 2.89
CA GLU A 270 21.77 24.83 3.48
C GLU A 270 21.84 23.67 2.47
N SER A 271 21.53 23.92 1.19
CA SER A 271 21.63 22.90 0.13
C SER A 271 23.05 22.44 -0.19
N ARG A 272 24.07 23.30 0.03
CA ARG A 272 25.50 22.96 -0.20
C ARG A 272 26.09 22.11 0.91
N ASN A 273 25.62 22.26 2.15
CA ASN A 273 26.14 21.54 3.32
C ASN A 273 25.56 20.12 3.47
N LEU A 274 24.66 19.71 2.56
CA LEU A 274 24.03 18.38 2.53
C LEU A 274 24.73 17.37 1.59
N ASN A 275 25.81 17.77 0.91
CA ASN A 275 26.66 16.91 0.07
C ASN A 275 27.91 16.41 0.81
#